data_AF-A0A8H6KMP3-F1
#
_entry.id   AF-A0A8H6KMP3-F1
#
_cell.length_a   1.000
_cell.length_b   1.000
_cell.length_c   1.000
_cell.angle_alpha   90.00
_cell.angle_beta   90.00
_cell.angle_gamma   90.00
#
_symmetry.space_group_name_H-M   'P 1'
#
loop_
_entity.id
_entity.type
_entity.pdbx_description
1 polymer ?
#
loop_
_entity_poly.entity_id
_entity_poly.type
_entity_poly.pdbx_seq_one_letter_code
_entity_poly.pdbx_strand_id
1 'polypeptide(L)'
;MDAITQAILNRSKLEVELIKISHPTEESFVMTIESRVTGTGPMGATMQPMTVDMMFNGGCFGKLDLPEVKTKSSGTLVVVRDQVIKIIDRNAFMAFVKAIMCDDNLVLRLDNGNCTIKALGLSANVKYAKDVPIVGMKGPKISQVNSAPRGSGFVNTMKVYNPSPLEIDHGVSMFELRNESGEVLAELKGDLKIVRGEFESTLEGSLKKGTKPSDKAVMVGLGTQEKNWCDETIKNINCPFSITPQFAQMLQ
;
A
#
# COMPACT_ATOMS: atom_id res chain seq x y z
N MET A 1 -19.05 30.73 -14.47
CA MET A 1 -17.72 30.46 -13.89
C MET A 1 -17.60 29.01 -13.47
N ASP A 2 -18.57 28.51 -12.70
CA ASP A 2 -18.64 27.14 -12.20
C ASP A 2 -18.41 26.08 -13.26
N ALA A 3 -19.05 26.18 -14.44
CA ALA A 3 -18.85 25.23 -15.54
C ALA A 3 -17.41 25.19 -16.07
N ILE A 4 -16.71 26.34 -16.13
CA ILE A 4 -15.30 26.40 -16.56
C ILE A 4 -14.40 25.83 -15.48
N THR A 5 -14.61 26.23 -14.22
CA THR A 5 -13.85 25.70 -13.08
C THR A 5 -14.04 24.19 -12.95
N GLN A 6 -15.26 23.69 -13.13
CA GLN A 6 -15.58 22.26 -13.15
C GLN A 6 -14.87 21.55 -14.31
N ALA A 7 -14.84 22.13 -15.51
CA ALA A 7 -14.13 21.54 -16.65
C ALA A 7 -12.62 21.46 -16.40
N ILE A 8 -12.02 22.48 -15.78
CA ILE A 8 -10.61 22.47 -15.37
C ILE A 8 -10.36 21.40 -14.30
N LEU A 9 -11.21 21.33 -13.27
CA LEU A 9 -11.11 20.32 -12.22
C LEU A 9 -11.20 18.89 -12.78
N ASN A 10 -12.13 18.64 -13.70
CA ASN A 10 -12.29 17.34 -14.33
C ASN A 10 -11.04 16.94 -15.13
N ARG A 11 -10.43 17.90 -15.83
CA ARG A 11 -9.24 17.69 -16.68
C ARG A 11 -7.91 17.71 -15.93
N SER A 12 -7.87 18.21 -14.70
CA SER A 12 -6.66 18.19 -13.88
C SER A 12 -6.17 16.75 -13.66
N LYS A 13 -4.91 16.58 -13.30
CA LYS A 13 -4.36 15.26 -12.95
C LYS A 13 -3.98 15.25 -11.48
N LEU A 14 -4.23 14.11 -10.83
CA LEU A 14 -3.76 13.82 -9.49
C LEU A 14 -2.91 12.55 -9.59
N GLU A 15 -1.63 12.69 -9.28
CA GLU A 15 -0.65 11.60 -9.30
C GLU A 15 -0.21 11.34 -7.87
N VAL A 16 -0.30 10.10 -7.42
CA VAL A 16 0.10 9.71 -6.06
C VAL A 16 1.59 9.43 -6.02
N GLU A 17 2.30 10.10 -5.11
CA GLU A 17 3.74 9.92 -4.89
C GLU A 17 4.02 8.99 -3.69
N LEU A 18 3.11 8.98 -2.70
CA LEU A 18 3.19 8.13 -1.51
C LEU A 18 1.80 7.89 -0.91
N ILE A 19 1.52 6.66 -0.51
CA ILE A 19 0.47 6.32 0.45
C ILE A 19 1.15 5.54 1.56
N LYS A 20 1.10 6.04 2.79
CA LYS A 20 1.64 5.35 3.96
C LYS A 20 0.50 4.98 4.89
N ILE A 21 0.38 3.70 5.19
CA ILE A 21 -0.60 3.12 6.10
C ILE A 21 0.12 2.60 7.34
N SER A 22 -0.38 2.98 8.51
CA SER A 22 0.16 2.56 9.81
C SER A 22 -0.95 2.39 10.85
N HIS A 23 -0.60 1.83 12.01
CA HIS A 23 -1.54 1.61 13.12
C HIS A 23 -2.85 0.93 12.68
N PRO A 24 -2.77 -0.20 11.95
CA PRO A 24 -3.96 -0.94 11.55
C PRO A 24 -4.74 -1.45 12.77
N THR A 25 -6.05 -1.27 12.77
CA THR A 25 -6.97 -1.91 13.73
C THR A 25 -7.95 -2.81 12.99
N GLU A 26 -8.99 -3.34 13.62
CA GLU A 26 -10.03 -4.06 12.88
C GLU A 26 -10.93 -3.12 12.05
N GLU A 27 -11.04 -1.84 12.45
CA GLU A 27 -12.04 -0.89 11.92
C GLU A 27 -11.42 0.42 11.40
N SER A 28 -10.10 0.58 11.49
CA SER A 28 -9.42 1.81 11.10
C SER A 28 -7.94 1.61 10.77
N PHE A 29 -7.33 2.67 10.26
CA PHE A 29 -5.89 2.80 10.10
C PHE A 29 -5.52 4.28 10.03
N VAL A 30 -4.24 4.60 10.25
CA VAL A 30 -3.68 5.94 10.03
C VAL A 30 -3.09 6.00 8.63
N MET A 31 -3.49 7.02 7.86
CA MET A 31 -3.04 7.22 6.49
C MET A 31 -2.36 8.57 6.31
N THR A 32 -1.21 8.55 5.64
CA THR A 32 -0.59 9.72 5.03
C THR A 32 -0.60 9.54 3.52
N ILE A 33 -1.02 10.57 2.77
CA ILE A 33 -0.98 10.57 1.31
C ILE A 33 -0.28 11.82 0.79
N GLU A 34 0.68 11.61 -0.10
CA GLU A 34 1.37 12.66 -0.86
C GLU A 34 0.99 12.52 -2.32
N SER A 35 0.53 13.61 -2.91
CA SER A 35 0.11 13.62 -4.32
C SER A 35 0.50 14.92 -4.99
N ARG A 36 0.76 14.85 -6.30
CA ARG A 36 1.01 15.98 -7.15
C ARG A 36 -0.21 16.25 -8.02
N VAL A 37 -0.72 17.47 -7.93
CA VAL A 37 -1.84 17.93 -8.76
C VAL A 37 -1.30 18.84 -9.85
N THR A 38 -1.66 18.55 -11.11
CA THR A 38 -1.26 19.34 -12.29
C THR A 38 -2.47 19.64 -13.19
N GLY A 39 -2.29 20.54 -14.17
CA GLY A 39 -3.38 20.89 -15.10
C GLY A 39 -4.53 21.67 -14.44
N THR A 40 -4.26 22.41 -13.38
CA THR A 40 -5.25 23.18 -12.60
C THR A 40 -5.54 24.57 -13.19
N GLY A 41 -5.18 24.78 -14.45
CA GLY A 41 -5.32 26.03 -15.17
C GLY A 41 -4.07 26.92 -15.13
N PRO A 42 -4.06 28.02 -15.89
CA PRO A 42 -2.90 28.91 -16.00
C PRO A 42 -2.73 29.83 -14.78
N MET A 43 -3.77 30.01 -13.97
CA MET A 43 -3.78 30.89 -12.80
C MET A 43 -3.84 30.07 -11.52
N GLY A 44 -3.19 30.56 -10.46
CA GLY A 44 -3.30 29.94 -9.13
C GLY A 44 -4.72 30.09 -8.56
N ALA A 45 -5.19 29.04 -7.91
CA ALA A 45 -6.49 28.98 -7.27
C ALA A 45 -6.38 28.37 -5.87
N THR A 46 -7.33 28.67 -5.00
CA THR A 46 -7.43 28.08 -3.66
C THR A 46 -8.66 27.19 -3.62
N MET A 47 -8.45 25.89 -3.49
CA MET A 47 -9.48 24.89 -3.21
C MET A 47 -9.70 24.84 -1.70
N GLN A 48 -10.92 25.08 -1.24
CA GLN A 48 -11.23 25.00 0.19
C GLN A 48 -11.17 23.54 0.70
N PRO A 49 -10.93 23.33 2.01
CA PRO A 49 -10.95 21.99 2.60
C PRO A 49 -12.31 21.32 2.38
N MET A 50 -12.30 19.99 2.23
CA MET A 50 -13.51 19.19 2.07
C MET A 50 -13.26 17.74 2.49
N THR A 51 -14.35 17.01 2.76
CA THR A 51 -14.32 15.55 2.91
C THR A 51 -14.73 14.90 1.60
N VAL A 52 -14.02 13.85 1.19
CA VAL A 52 -14.36 13.01 0.03
C VAL A 52 -14.52 11.56 0.44
N ASP A 53 -15.28 10.81 -0.35
CA ASP A 53 -15.41 9.37 -0.22
C ASP A 53 -14.26 8.69 -0.98
N MET A 54 -13.64 7.69 -0.36
CA MET A 54 -12.68 6.80 -1.00
C MET A 54 -13.40 5.56 -1.52
N MET A 55 -13.51 5.48 -2.83
CA MET A 55 -14.31 4.50 -3.55
C MET A 55 -13.41 3.50 -4.26
N PHE A 56 -13.70 2.21 -4.10
CA PHE A 56 -13.07 1.14 -4.86
C PHE A 56 -14.09 0.08 -5.25
N ASN A 57 -14.09 -0.34 -6.53
CA ASN A 57 -15.06 -1.30 -7.09
C ASN A 57 -16.53 -0.97 -6.76
N GLY A 58 -16.88 0.32 -6.72
CA GLY A 58 -18.23 0.80 -6.44
C GLY A 58 -18.60 0.93 -4.96
N GLY A 59 -17.76 0.44 -4.03
CA GLY A 59 -17.96 0.56 -2.59
C GLY A 59 -17.17 1.71 -1.96
N CYS A 60 -17.77 2.44 -1.03
CA CYS A 60 -17.10 3.46 -0.22
C CYS A 60 -16.44 2.78 0.98
N PHE A 61 -15.11 2.70 0.99
CA PHE A 61 -14.39 2.02 2.06
C PHE A 61 -13.95 2.96 3.19
N GLY A 62 -13.93 4.28 2.95
CA GLY A 62 -13.52 5.25 3.95
C GLY A 62 -13.75 6.68 3.48
N LYS A 63 -13.49 7.65 4.37
CA LYS A 63 -13.57 9.08 4.09
C LYS A 63 -12.20 9.73 4.31
N LEU A 64 -11.86 10.66 3.44
CA LEU A 64 -10.60 11.40 3.45
C LEU A 64 -10.90 12.90 3.58
N ASP A 65 -10.24 13.58 4.51
CA ASP A 65 -10.33 15.04 4.60
C ASP A 65 -9.18 15.65 3.81
N LEU A 66 -9.53 16.34 2.74
CA LEU A 66 -8.59 17.07 1.92
C LEU A 66 -8.38 18.47 2.51
N PRO A 67 -7.13 18.92 2.69
CA PRO A 67 -6.82 20.23 3.21
C PRO A 67 -7.13 21.33 2.17
N GLU A 68 -6.97 22.58 2.58
CA GLU A 68 -6.92 23.69 1.63
C GLU A 68 -5.73 23.48 0.67
N VAL A 69 -5.98 23.57 -0.64
CA VAL A 69 -4.94 23.43 -1.67
C VAL A 69 -4.80 24.71 -2.46
N LYS A 70 -3.61 25.30 -2.45
CA LYS A 70 -3.26 26.47 -3.26
C LYS A 70 -2.51 26.03 -4.51
N THR A 71 -3.22 25.98 -5.63
CA THR A 71 -2.68 25.50 -6.89
C THR A 71 -1.78 26.54 -7.56
N LYS A 72 -0.83 26.04 -8.36
CA LYS A 72 0.03 26.84 -9.25
C LYS A 72 0.06 26.19 -10.63
N SER A 73 0.34 26.98 -11.66
CA SER A 73 0.43 26.50 -13.05
C SER A 73 1.52 25.45 -13.26
N SER A 74 2.59 25.49 -12.46
CA SER A 74 3.67 24.49 -12.46
C SER A 74 3.34 23.18 -11.72
N GLY A 75 2.12 23.03 -11.22
CA GLY A 75 1.71 21.92 -10.37
C GLY A 75 1.90 22.20 -8.88
N THR A 76 1.30 21.36 -8.03
CA THR A 76 1.24 21.56 -6.59
C THR A 76 1.29 20.23 -5.85
N LEU A 77 2.18 20.14 -4.86
CA LEU A 77 2.20 19.01 -3.92
C LEU A 77 1.08 19.20 -2.89
N VAL A 78 0.30 18.15 -2.67
CA VAL A 78 -0.75 18.05 -1.67
C VAL A 78 -0.38 16.94 -0.72
N VAL A 79 -0.36 17.25 0.58
CA VAL A 79 -0.01 16.29 1.62
C VAL A 79 -1.14 16.25 2.65
N VAL A 80 -1.72 15.07 2.85
CA VAL A 80 -2.60 14.76 3.99
C VAL A 80 -1.78 13.91 4.95
N ARG A 81 -1.64 14.34 6.20
CA ARG A 81 -0.79 13.65 7.19
C ARG A 81 -1.62 13.00 8.27
N ASP A 82 -1.26 11.77 8.57
CA ASP A 82 -1.63 11.01 9.76
C ASP A 82 -3.13 11.05 10.09
N GLN A 83 -3.96 10.97 9.04
CA GLN A 83 -5.40 10.97 9.22
C GLN A 83 -5.88 9.58 9.60
N VAL A 84 -6.69 9.49 10.66
CA VAL A 84 -7.39 8.24 11.00
C VAL A 84 -8.53 8.02 10.01
N ILE A 85 -8.43 6.97 9.21
CA ILE A 85 -9.46 6.52 8.29
C ILE A 85 -10.27 5.43 8.97
N LYS A 86 -11.59 5.62 9.05
CA LYS A 86 -12.53 4.56 9.46
C LYS A 86 -12.90 3.71 8.26
N ILE A 87 -12.90 2.39 8.45
CA ILE A 87 -13.33 1.41 7.46
C ILE A 87 -14.86 1.35 7.49
N ILE A 88 -15.49 1.89 6.46
CA ILE A 88 -16.96 1.95 6.33
C ILE A 88 -17.50 0.67 5.70
N ASP A 89 -16.83 0.19 4.66
CA ASP A 89 -17.12 -1.06 3.98
C ASP A 89 -15.86 -1.92 3.97
N ARG A 90 -15.86 -2.97 4.81
CA ARG A 90 -14.73 -3.89 4.94
C ARG A 90 -14.45 -4.63 3.62
N ASN A 91 -15.47 -5.01 2.87
CA ASN A 91 -15.27 -5.76 1.63
C ASN A 91 -14.60 -4.88 0.57
N ALA A 92 -15.07 -3.63 0.42
CA ALA A 92 -14.45 -2.67 -0.49
C ALA A 92 -13.01 -2.32 -0.07
N PHE A 93 -12.76 -2.16 1.24
CA PHE A 93 -11.42 -1.93 1.78
C PHE A 93 -10.47 -3.11 1.49
N MET A 94 -10.88 -4.34 1.82
CA MET A 94 -10.08 -5.53 1.61
C MET A 94 -9.82 -5.78 0.11
N ALA A 95 -10.79 -5.48 -0.75
CA ALA A 95 -10.60 -5.50 -2.20
C ALA A 95 -9.55 -4.47 -2.66
N PHE A 96 -9.58 -3.26 -2.10
CA PHE A 96 -8.58 -2.22 -2.38
C PHE A 96 -7.17 -2.66 -1.95
N VAL A 97 -7.00 -3.16 -0.72
CA VAL A 97 -5.68 -3.61 -0.22
C VAL A 97 -5.16 -4.79 -1.03
N LYS A 98 -6.04 -5.74 -1.40
CA LYS A 98 -5.65 -6.85 -2.27
C LYS A 98 -5.21 -6.36 -3.65
N ALA A 99 -5.97 -5.45 -4.28
CA ALA A 99 -5.65 -4.93 -5.60
C ALA A 99 -4.29 -4.21 -5.61
N ILE A 100 -4.01 -3.36 -4.62
CA ILE A 100 -2.73 -2.65 -4.57
C ILE A 100 -1.55 -3.60 -4.31
N MET A 101 -1.74 -4.73 -3.62
CA MET A 101 -0.70 -5.75 -3.42
C MET A 101 -0.51 -6.68 -4.62
N CYS A 102 -1.57 -7.02 -5.34
CA CYS A 102 -1.54 -8.11 -6.33
C CYS A 102 -1.60 -7.64 -7.78
N ASP A 103 -2.27 -6.51 -8.05
CA ASP A 103 -2.51 -6.06 -9.42
C ASP A 103 -1.34 -5.20 -9.93
N ASP A 104 -1.25 -5.07 -11.26
CA ASP A 104 -0.28 -4.17 -11.91
C ASP A 104 -0.66 -2.70 -11.71
N ASN A 105 -1.95 -2.39 -11.82
CA ASN A 105 -2.51 -1.05 -11.69
C ASN A 105 -3.93 -1.14 -11.14
N LEU A 106 -4.35 -0.10 -10.43
CA LEU A 106 -5.71 0.08 -9.96
C LEU A 106 -6.13 1.55 -10.05
N VAL A 107 -7.43 1.81 -9.88
CA VAL A 107 -7.99 3.16 -9.81
C VAL A 107 -8.72 3.31 -8.48
N LEU A 108 -8.19 4.17 -7.61
CA LEU A 108 -8.92 4.69 -6.46
C LEU A 108 -9.77 5.86 -6.94
N ARG A 109 -11.04 5.90 -6.59
CA ARG A 109 -11.89 7.05 -6.94
C ARG A 109 -12.16 7.88 -5.69
N LEU A 110 -11.82 9.16 -5.73
CA LEU A 110 -12.25 10.15 -4.75
C LEU A 110 -13.56 10.76 -5.25
N ASP A 111 -14.65 10.64 -4.49
CA ASP A 111 -15.99 11.08 -4.92
C ASP A 111 -16.73 11.87 -3.84
N ASN A 112 -17.92 12.38 -4.20
CA ASN A 112 -18.86 13.06 -3.31
C ASN A 112 -18.30 14.31 -2.61
N GLY A 113 -17.22 14.90 -3.13
CA GLY A 113 -16.67 16.14 -2.60
C GLY A 113 -17.47 17.36 -3.06
N ASN A 114 -17.91 18.19 -2.12
CA ASN A 114 -18.47 19.51 -2.40
C ASN A 114 -17.42 20.56 -2.06
N CYS A 115 -16.98 21.34 -3.04
CA CYS A 115 -15.89 22.27 -2.86
C CYS A 115 -16.21 23.66 -3.42
N THR A 116 -15.69 24.69 -2.76
CA THR A 116 -15.54 26.02 -3.37
C THR A 116 -14.10 26.22 -3.80
N ILE A 117 -13.90 26.71 -5.02
CA ILE A 117 -12.59 27.11 -5.54
C ILE A 117 -12.58 28.63 -5.72
N LYS A 118 -11.54 29.30 -5.22
CA LYS A 118 -11.36 30.75 -5.31
C LYS A 118 -10.16 31.13 -6.17
N ALA A 119 -10.34 32.04 -7.11
CA ALA A 119 -9.25 32.58 -7.93
C ALA A 119 -9.56 34.02 -8.34
N LEU A 120 -8.57 34.92 -8.25
CA LEU A 120 -8.69 36.33 -8.68
C LEU A 120 -9.92 37.07 -8.13
N GLY A 121 -10.26 36.85 -6.85
CA GLY A 121 -11.42 37.47 -6.20
C GLY A 121 -12.77 36.84 -6.55
N LEU A 122 -12.78 35.81 -7.38
CA LEU A 122 -13.97 35.10 -7.82
C LEU A 122 -14.05 33.73 -7.13
N SER A 123 -15.26 33.20 -6.97
CA SER A 123 -15.53 31.90 -6.34
C SER A 123 -16.41 31.05 -7.24
N ALA A 124 -16.18 29.74 -7.23
CA ALA A 124 -16.97 28.76 -7.96
C ALA A 124 -17.26 27.54 -7.09
N ASN A 125 -18.52 27.08 -7.09
CA ASN A 125 -18.89 25.82 -6.46
C ASN A 125 -18.72 24.68 -7.46
N VAL A 126 -18.06 23.61 -7.06
CA VAL A 126 -17.75 22.46 -7.91
C VAL A 126 -18.00 21.15 -7.17
N LYS A 127 -18.27 20.11 -7.94
CA LYS A 127 -18.30 18.73 -7.48
C LYS A 127 -16.92 18.11 -7.72
N TYR A 128 -16.26 17.73 -6.65
CA TYR A 128 -14.98 17.04 -6.71
C TYR A 128 -15.22 15.54 -6.85
N ALA A 129 -14.83 15.01 -8.01
CA ALA A 129 -14.76 13.59 -8.29
C ALA A 129 -13.51 13.35 -9.15
N LYS A 130 -12.59 12.50 -8.69
CA LYS A 130 -11.31 12.22 -9.36
C LYS A 130 -11.02 10.72 -9.35
N ASP A 131 -10.71 10.21 -10.53
CA ASP A 131 -10.08 8.91 -10.66
C ASP A 131 -8.56 9.07 -10.44
N VAL A 132 -8.03 8.29 -9.51
CA VAL A 132 -6.65 8.33 -9.05
C VAL A 132 -5.99 7.02 -9.46
N PRO A 133 -5.25 7.01 -10.59
CA PRO A 133 -4.51 5.83 -11.01
C PRO A 133 -3.35 5.56 -10.04
N ILE A 134 -3.22 4.32 -9.62
CA ILE A 134 -2.16 3.86 -8.72
C ILE A 134 -1.48 2.64 -9.35
N VAL A 135 -0.16 2.67 -9.38
CA VAL A 135 0.65 1.49 -9.74
C VAL A 135 0.59 0.52 -8.57
N GLY A 136 0.18 -0.72 -8.82
CA GLY A 136 0.16 -1.78 -7.82
C GLY A 136 1.52 -2.46 -7.67
N MET A 137 1.66 -3.32 -6.66
CA MET A 137 2.92 -3.99 -6.34
C MET A 137 3.25 -5.13 -7.33
N LYS A 138 2.26 -5.67 -8.05
CA LYS A 138 2.40 -6.88 -8.88
C LYS A 138 2.89 -8.11 -8.09
N GLY A 139 2.51 -8.20 -6.81
CA GLY A 139 3.11 -9.10 -5.85
C GLY A 139 4.54 -8.67 -5.48
N PRO A 140 4.93 -8.72 -4.19
CA PRO A 140 6.28 -8.33 -3.81
C PRO A 140 7.30 -9.25 -4.48
N LYS A 141 8.28 -8.67 -5.18
CA LYS A 141 9.41 -9.44 -5.72
C LYS A 141 10.44 -9.59 -4.62
N ILE A 142 10.80 -10.82 -4.30
CA ILE A 142 11.73 -11.11 -3.21
C ILE A 142 12.94 -11.88 -3.73
N SER A 143 14.09 -11.64 -3.13
CA SER A 143 15.28 -12.48 -3.29
C SER A 143 15.98 -12.65 -1.95
N GLN A 144 16.46 -13.87 -1.70
CA GLN A 144 17.16 -14.17 -0.46
C GLN A 144 18.58 -13.62 -0.52
N VAL A 145 18.93 -12.79 0.47
CA VAL A 145 20.25 -12.16 0.61
C VAL A 145 21.15 -13.03 1.48
N ASN A 146 20.65 -13.41 2.66
CA ASN A 146 21.42 -14.17 3.63
C ASN A 146 20.53 -15.10 4.47
N SER A 147 21.10 -16.19 4.95
CA SER A 147 20.53 -17.01 6.01
C SER A 147 21.64 -17.51 6.91
N ALA A 148 21.53 -17.19 8.20
CA ALA A 148 22.57 -17.46 9.18
C ALA A 148 21.98 -18.09 10.45
N PRO A 149 22.59 -19.14 11.02
CA PRO A 149 22.16 -19.71 12.28
C PRO A 149 22.13 -18.67 13.41
N ARG A 150 21.12 -18.74 14.29
CA ARG A 150 20.99 -17.91 15.48
C ARG A 150 20.24 -18.66 16.58
N GLY A 151 20.95 -18.98 17.66
CA GLY A 151 20.38 -19.79 18.74
C GLY A 151 19.90 -21.16 18.22
N SER A 152 18.67 -21.53 18.56
CA SER A 152 18.03 -22.76 18.08
C SER A 152 17.39 -22.64 16.69
N GLY A 153 17.42 -21.45 16.07
CA GLY A 153 16.85 -21.16 14.77
C GLY A 153 17.84 -20.47 13.84
N PHE A 154 17.34 -19.58 13.00
CA PHE A 154 18.15 -18.80 12.07
C PHE A 154 17.56 -17.41 11.85
N VAL A 155 18.31 -16.57 11.16
CA VAL A 155 17.85 -15.28 10.67
C VAL A 155 17.87 -15.33 9.14
N ASN A 156 16.79 -14.89 8.53
CA ASN A 156 16.61 -14.83 7.09
C ASN A 156 16.49 -13.37 6.66
N THR A 157 17.39 -12.91 5.79
CA THR A 157 17.31 -11.58 5.19
C THR A 157 16.88 -11.71 3.74
N MET A 158 15.76 -11.09 3.39
CA MET A 158 15.23 -10.98 2.03
C MET A 158 15.36 -9.55 1.54
N LYS A 159 15.78 -9.37 0.29
CA LYS A 159 15.58 -8.14 -0.45
C LYS A 159 14.18 -8.16 -1.05
N VAL A 160 13.44 -7.08 -0.91
CA VAL A 160 12.08 -6.91 -1.43
C VAL A 160 12.06 -5.69 -2.34
N TYR A 161 11.37 -5.81 -3.47
CA TYR A 161 11.10 -4.69 -4.36
C TYR A 161 9.59 -4.43 -4.48
N ASN A 162 9.22 -3.19 -4.16
CA ASN A 162 7.87 -2.66 -4.24
C ASN A 162 7.81 -1.48 -5.23
N PRO A 163 7.23 -1.66 -6.43
CA PRO A 163 7.11 -0.58 -7.42
C PRO A 163 5.97 0.40 -7.13
N SER A 164 5.07 0.08 -6.20
CA SER A 164 3.91 0.93 -5.87
C SER A 164 4.31 2.11 -4.98
N PRO A 165 3.50 3.19 -4.92
CA PRO A 165 3.70 4.26 -3.95
C PRO A 165 3.26 3.87 -2.53
N LEU A 166 2.84 2.63 -2.30
CA LEU A 166 2.28 2.19 -1.04
C LEU A 166 3.36 1.74 -0.05
N GLU A 167 3.21 2.19 1.19
CA GLU A 167 3.92 1.67 2.36
C GLU A 167 2.91 1.18 3.39
N ILE A 168 3.11 -0.03 3.93
CA ILE A 168 2.24 -0.62 4.97
C ILE A 168 3.10 -1.18 6.09
N ASP A 169 2.80 -0.77 7.31
CA ASP A 169 3.27 -1.41 8.53
C ASP A 169 2.34 -2.59 8.88
N HIS A 170 2.82 -3.83 8.68
CA HIS A 170 2.10 -5.05 9.06
C HIS A 170 2.40 -5.48 10.50
N GLY A 171 3.34 -4.81 11.18
CA GLY A 171 3.87 -5.25 12.47
C GLY A 171 4.49 -6.64 12.38
N VAL A 172 4.43 -7.38 13.49
CA VAL A 172 4.99 -8.73 13.58
C VAL A 172 4.18 -9.71 12.74
N SER A 173 4.74 -10.11 11.59
CA SER A 173 4.13 -10.98 10.60
C SER A 173 4.72 -12.39 10.65
N MET A 174 3.95 -13.38 10.24
CA MET A 174 4.32 -14.79 10.22
C MET A 174 4.21 -15.35 8.80
N PHE A 175 5.19 -16.16 8.41
CA PHE A 175 5.30 -16.75 7.09
C PHE A 175 5.74 -18.20 7.15
N GLU A 176 5.46 -18.93 6.08
CA GLU A 176 6.13 -20.19 5.78
C GLU A 176 6.95 -20.06 4.51
N LEU A 177 8.09 -20.74 4.49
CA LEU A 177 8.81 -21.08 3.27
C LEU A 177 8.37 -22.48 2.87
N ARG A 178 7.73 -22.62 1.70
CA ARG A 178 7.28 -23.92 1.18
C ARG A 178 8.04 -24.30 -0.08
N ASN A 179 8.33 -25.58 -0.28
CA ASN A 179 8.88 -26.07 -1.56
C ASN A 179 7.78 -26.13 -2.64
N GLU A 180 8.15 -26.50 -3.87
CA GLU A 180 7.21 -26.60 -5.01
C GLU A 180 6.10 -27.63 -4.78
N SER A 181 6.30 -28.63 -3.91
CA SER A 181 5.26 -29.59 -3.52
C SER A 181 4.35 -29.12 -2.37
N GLY A 182 4.59 -27.93 -1.84
CA GLY A 182 3.83 -27.35 -0.72
C GLY A 182 4.28 -27.82 0.67
N GLU A 183 5.37 -28.58 0.78
CA GLU A 183 5.95 -28.97 2.06
C GLU A 183 6.63 -27.75 2.73
N VAL A 184 6.37 -27.57 4.02
CA VAL A 184 6.94 -26.46 4.80
C VAL A 184 8.41 -26.75 5.11
N LEU A 185 9.30 -25.90 4.60
CA LEU A 185 10.75 -25.93 4.83
C LEU A 185 11.13 -25.19 6.12
N ALA A 186 10.50 -24.04 6.36
CA ALA A 186 10.74 -23.21 7.52
C ALA A 186 9.54 -22.32 7.84
N GLU A 187 9.43 -21.94 9.11
CA GLU A 187 8.53 -20.89 9.58
C GLU A 187 9.35 -19.64 9.87
N LEU A 188 8.86 -18.47 9.45
CA LEU A 188 9.49 -17.17 9.69
C LEU A 188 8.56 -16.26 10.49
N LYS A 189 9.14 -15.42 11.35
CA LYS A 189 8.45 -14.42 12.14
C LYS A 189 9.29 -13.17 12.31
N GLY A 190 8.69 -11.99 12.20
CA GLY A 190 9.38 -10.73 12.46
C GLY A 190 8.56 -9.52 12.05
N ASP A 191 9.07 -8.33 12.38
CA ASP A 191 8.45 -7.07 11.96
C ASP A 191 8.53 -6.90 10.44
N LEU A 192 7.40 -6.58 9.81
CA LEU A 192 7.35 -6.31 8.37
C LEU A 192 6.78 -4.93 8.10
N LYS A 193 7.62 -4.10 7.49
CA LYS A 193 7.22 -2.83 6.89
C LYS A 193 7.50 -2.90 5.41
N ILE A 194 6.43 -2.98 4.63
CA ILE A 194 6.55 -2.85 3.18
C ILE A 194 6.74 -1.37 2.90
N VAL A 195 7.88 -1.00 2.34
CA VAL A 195 8.19 0.38 1.92
C VAL A 195 8.34 0.46 0.41
N ARG A 196 8.26 1.66 -0.16
CA ARG A 196 8.40 1.84 -1.61
C ARG A 196 9.84 1.59 -2.05
N GLY A 197 10.02 1.08 -3.26
CA GLY A 197 11.33 0.79 -3.84
C GLY A 197 11.95 -0.50 -3.29
N GLU A 198 13.28 -0.51 -3.19
CA GLU A 198 14.04 -1.65 -2.67
C GLU A 198 14.27 -1.50 -1.16
N PHE A 199 14.04 -2.58 -0.41
CA PHE A 199 14.36 -2.65 1.01
C PHE A 199 14.76 -4.07 1.42
N GLU A 200 15.37 -4.21 2.59
CA GLU A 200 15.64 -5.51 3.21
C GLU A 200 14.67 -5.76 4.35
N SER A 201 14.19 -7.00 4.45
CA SER A 201 13.41 -7.51 5.57
C SER A 201 14.14 -8.67 6.21
N THR A 202 14.30 -8.60 7.53
CA THR A 202 15.00 -9.62 8.32
C THR A 202 14.03 -10.28 9.27
N LEU A 203 13.85 -11.59 9.12
CA LEU A 203 12.91 -12.39 9.89
C LEU A 203 13.67 -13.48 10.66
N GLU A 204 13.18 -13.80 11.87
CA GLU A 204 13.64 -14.96 12.62
C GLU A 204 12.96 -16.22 12.08
N GLY A 205 13.72 -17.30 11.94
CA GLY A 205 13.26 -18.53 11.31
C GLY A 205 13.51 -19.77 12.15
N SER A 206 12.65 -20.76 11.97
CA SER A 206 12.83 -22.13 12.48
C SER A 206 12.66 -23.14 11.35
N LEU A 207 13.58 -24.10 11.26
CA LEU A 207 13.59 -25.10 10.19
C LEU A 207 12.66 -26.26 10.55
N LYS A 208 11.96 -26.77 9.54
CA LYS A 208 11.20 -28.02 9.68
C LYS A 208 12.13 -29.21 9.43
N LYS A 209 12.27 -30.07 10.45
CA LYS A 209 13.13 -31.26 10.38
C LYS A 209 12.61 -32.28 9.35
N GLY A 210 13.54 -32.93 8.65
CA GLY A 210 13.24 -34.04 7.74
C GLY A 210 12.69 -33.61 6.38
N THR A 211 12.79 -32.31 6.05
CA THR A 211 12.36 -31.77 4.77
C THR A 211 13.36 -32.09 3.67
N LYS A 212 12.88 -32.28 2.45
CA LYS A 212 13.75 -32.53 1.30
C LYS A 212 14.43 -31.24 0.86
N PRO A 213 15.70 -31.30 0.42
CA PRO A 213 16.36 -30.16 -0.22
C PRO A 213 15.54 -29.62 -1.40
N SER A 214 15.54 -28.30 -1.55
CA SER A 214 14.88 -27.61 -2.67
C SER A 214 15.72 -26.41 -3.10
N ASP A 215 15.75 -26.14 -4.40
CA ASP A 215 16.44 -24.98 -4.97
C ASP A 215 15.51 -23.77 -5.12
N LYS A 216 14.21 -23.98 -4.89
CA LYS A 216 13.16 -22.96 -4.95
C LYS A 216 12.25 -23.06 -3.74
N ALA A 217 11.72 -21.93 -3.34
CA ALA A 217 10.66 -21.87 -2.35
C ALA A 217 9.63 -20.81 -2.70
N VAL A 218 8.51 -20.89 -2.01
CA VAL A 218 7.44 -19.91 -2.03
C VAL A 218 7.28 -19.39 -0.60
N MET A 219 7.39 -18.08 -0.43
CA MET A 219 7.05 -17.42 0.83
C MET A 219 5.54 -17.21 0.87
N VAL A 220 4.88 -17.80 1.87
CA VAL A 220 3.43 -17.74 2.08
C VAL A 220 3.14 -17.00 3.37
N GLY A 221 2.34 -15.93 3.30
CA GLY A 221 1.89 -15.22 4.50
C GLY A 221 0.84 -16.01 5.27
N LEU A 222 1.02 -16.12 6.59
CA LEU A 222 0.11 -16.88 7.47
C LEU A 222 -0.81 -15.98 8.29
N GLY A 223 -0.33 -14.81 8.70
CA GLY A 223 -1.04 -13.92 9.61
C GLY A 223 -0.12 -12.93 10.30
N THR A 224 -0.69 -12.11 11.17
CA THR A 224 0.04 -11.16 12.03
C THR A 224 -0.17 -11.52 13.50
N GLN A 225 0.77 -11.13 14.36
CA GLN A 225 0.65 -11.36 15.80
C GLN A 225 -0.51 -10.55 16.40
N GLU A 226 -0.73 -9.35 15.87
CA GLU A 226 -1.85 -8.51 16.27
C GLU A 226 -3.10 -8.84 15.45
N LYS A 227 -4.26 -8.79 16.11
CA LYS A 227 -5.55 -8.97 15.47
C LYS A 227 -6.01 -7.64 14.88
N ASN A 228 -5.75 -7.44 13.60
CA ASN A 228 -6.20 -6.31 12.80
C ASN A 228 -6.40 -6.78 11.35
N TRP A 229 -6.78 -5.90 10.43
CA TRP A 229 -7.00 -6.31 9.03
C TRP A 229 -5.73 -6.79 8.32
N CYS A 230 -4.51 -6.48 8.80
CA CYS A 230 -3.27 -6.99 8.24
C CYS A 230 -3.14 -8.51 8.38
N ASP A 231 -3.78 -9.13 9.39
CA ASP A 231 -3.82 -10.59 9.54
C ASP A 231 -4.46 -11.28 8.34
N GLU A 232 -5.41 -10.60 7.70
CA GLU A 232 -6.06 -11.09 6.48
C GLU A 232 -5.26 -10.72 5.23
N THR A 233 -4.74 -9.49 5.14
CA THR A 233 -4.08 -9.03 3.90
C THR A 233 -2.72 -9.67 3.69
N ILE A 234 -2.00 -10.01 4.76
CA ILE A 234 -0.70 -10.68 4.67
C ILE A 234 -0.81 -12.05 3.97
N LYS A 235 -1.97 -12.71 4.06
CA LYS A 235 -2.24 -14.00 3.41
C LYS A 235 -2.30 -13.89 1.88
N ASN A 236 -2.36 -12.68 1.33
CA ASN A 236 -2.20 -12.46 -0.11
C ASN A 236 -0.72 -12.57 -0.56
N ILE A 237 0.24 -12.58 0.36
CA ILE A 237 1.66 -12.80 0.03
C ILE A 237 1.86 -14.27 -0.32
N ASN A 238 2.26 -14.49 -1.57
CA ASN A 238 2.55 -15.79 -2.13
C ASN A 238 3.65 -15.63 -3.19
N CYS A 239 4.90 -15.59 -2.74
CA CYS A 239 6.02 -15.09 -3.54
C CYS A 239 7.06 -16.19 -3.79
N PRO A 240 7.21 -16.67 -5.05
CA PRO A 240 8.26 -17.62 -5.38
C PRO A 240 9.64 -16.94 -5.41
N PHE A 241 10.67 -17.66 -4.97
CA PHE A 241 12.07 -17.21 -5.01
C PHE A 241 13.04 -18.40 -5.08
N SER A 242 14.26 -18.12 -5.51
CA SER A 242 15.35 -19.10 -5.51
C SER A 242 16.00 -19.18 -4.14
N ILE A 243 16.18 -20.39 -3.63
CA ILE A 243 16.88 -20.65 -2.38
C ILE A 243 18.39 -20.43 -2.57
N THR A 244 19.04 -19.78 -1.62
CA THR A 244 20.50 -19.66 -1.62
C THR A 244 21.17 -20.95 -1.16
N PRO A 245 22.41 -21.24 -1.63
CA PRO A 245 23.17 -22.41 -1.16
C PRO A 245 23.32 -22.47 0.35
N GLN A 246 23.43 -21.32 1.01
CA GLN A 246 23.53 -21.22 2.48
C GLN A 246 22.26 -21.76 3.14
N PHE A 247 21.08 -21.37 2.68
CA PHE A 247 19.83 -21.89 3.23
C PHE A 247 19.60 -23.37 2.87
N ALA A 248 19.97 -23.78 1.66
CA ALA A 248 19.91 -25.19 1.27
C ALA A 248 20.78 -26.10 2.18
N GLN A 249 21.97 -25.65 2.58
CA GLN A 249 22.83 -26.37 3.53
C GLN A 249 22.18 -26.51 4.91
N MET A 250 21.34 -25.56 5.32
CA MET A 250 20.65 -25.62 6.60
C MET A 250 19.49 -26.63 6.61
N LEU A 251 18.99 -27.04 5.45
CA LEU A 251 17.92 -28.05 5.32
C LEU A 251 18.45 -29.50 5.39
N GLN A 252 19.76 -29.70 5.32
CA GLN A 252 20.43 -31.02 5.35
C GLN A 252 20.77 -31.43 6.79
#